data_AF-A0A2H4DQ12-F1
#
_entry.id   AF-A0A2H4DQ12-F1
#
_cell.length_a   1.000
_cell.length_b   1.000
_cell.length_c   1.000
_cell.angle_alpha   90.00
_cell.angle_beta   90.00
_cell.angle_gamma   90.00
#
_symmetry.space_group_name_H-M   'P 1'
#
loop_
_entity.id
_entity.type
_entity.pdbx_description
1 polymer ?
#
loop_
_entity_poly.entity_id
_entity_poly.type
_entity_poly.pdbx_seq_one_letter_code
_entity_poly.pdbx_strand_id
1 'polypeptide(L)' 'SALGKSYELPDGQVITIGNERFRAPEALFQPAFLGLEAAGIHETTYK' A
#
# COMPACT_ATOMS: atom_id res chain seq x y z
N SER A 1 -11.34 -12.79 8.28
CA SER A 1 -10.41 -12.02 7.43
C SER A 1 -9.02 -12.09 8.03
N ALA A 2 -8.06 -12.78 7.38
CA ALA A 2 -6.72 -12.94 7.94
C ALA A 2 -6.00 -11.58 7.96
N LEU A 3 -5.83 -11.02 9.16
CA LEU A 3 -5.36 -9.65 9.42
C LEU A 3 -3.85 -9.46 9.15
N GLY A 4 -3.13 -10.51 8.79
CA GLY A 4 -1.72 -10.45 8.43
C GLY A 4 -1.34 -11.60 7.51
N LYS A 5 -0.38 -11.35 6.61
CA LYS A 5 0.22 -12.37 5.76
C LYS A 5 1.73 -12.40 6.01
N SER A 6 2.25 -13.59 6.25
CA SER A 6 3.66 -13.82 6.48
C SER A 6 4.40 -14.01 5.16
N TYR A 7 5.61 -13.46 5.08
CA TYR A 7 6.51 -13.52 3.94
C TYR A 7 7.90 -13.84 4.43
N GLU A 8 8.58 -14.74 3.74
CA GLU A 8 9.99 -15.07 4.00
C GLU A 8 10.88 -14.21 3.12
N LEU A 9 11.88 -13.60 3.75
CA LEU A 9 12.92 -12.80 3.10
C LEU A 9 14.06 -13.72 2.61
N PRO A 10 14.90 -13.27 1.66
CA PRO A 10 15.98 -14.10 1.10
C PRO A 10 17.04 -14.56 2.13
N ASP A 11 17.11 -13.93 3.30
CA ASP A 11 17.97 -14.29 4.42
C ASP A 11 17.32 -15.33 5.38
N GLY A 12 16.10 -15.79 5.05
CA GLY A 12 15.31 -16.73 5.85
C GLY A 12 14.47 -16.06 6.95
N GLN A 13 14.51 -14.72 7.08
CA GLN A 13 13.69 -14.02 8.06
C GLN A 13 12.21 -14.00 7.63
N VAL A 14 11.32 -14.38 8.53
CA VAL A 14 9.87 -14.30 8.29
C VAL A 14 9.32 -12.99 8.88
N ILE A 15 8.71 -12.17 8.03
CA ILE A 15 8.00 -10.95 8.42
C ILE A 15 6.49 -11.12 8.24
N THR A 16 5.71 -10.49 9.12
CA THR A 16 4.24 -10.45 8.99
C THR A 16 3.84 -9.06 8.55
N ILE A 17 3.19 -8.96 7.38
CA ILE A 17 2.62 -7.72 6.89
C ILE A 17 1.13 -7.70 7.25
N GLY A 18 0.72 -6.74 8.07
CA GLY A 18 -0.63 -6.56 8.57
C GLY A 18 -1.42 -5.54 7.75
N ASN A 19 -1.83 -4.45 8.41
CA ASN A 19 -2.64 -3.38 7.82
C ASN A 19 -1.89 -2.58 6.74
N GLU A 20 -0.55 -2.68 6.69
CA GLU A 20 0.28 -2.06 5.66
C GLU A 20 -0.12 -2.52 4.26
N ARG A 21 -0.67 -3.74 4.12
CA ARG A 21 -1.18 -4.27 2.86
C ARG A 21 -2.26 -3.41 2.22
N PHE A 22 -3.00 -2.65 3.02
CA PHE A 22 -4.07 -1.75 2.54
C PHE A 22 -3.60 -0.30 2.49
N ARG A 23 -2.72 0.11 3.41
CA ARG A 23 -2.18 1.47 3.43
C ARG A 23 -1.28 1.77 2.22
N ALA A 24 -0.49 0.79 1.78
CA ALA A 24 0.43 0.97 0.65
C ALA A 24 -0.31 1.26 -0.68
N PRO A 25 -1.31 0.46 -1.12
CA PRO A 25 -2.03 0.75 -2.36
C PRO A 25 -2.92 2.00 -2.29
N GLU A 26 -3.35 2.42 -1.10
CA GLU A 26 -4.17 3.63 -0.92
C GLU A 26 -3.45 4.90 -1.40
N ALA A 27 -2.11 4.93 -1.38
CA ALA A 27 -1.33 6.05 -1.90
C ALA A 27 -1.59 6.33 -3.41
N LEU A 28 -2.10 5.36 -4.18
CA LEU A 28 -2.51 5.57 -5.57
C LEU A 28 -3.80 6.39 -5.68
N PHE A 29 -4.67 6.28 -4.67
CA PHE A 29 -5.93 7.01 -4.60
C PHE A 29 -5.80 8.30 -3.80
N GLN A 30 -4.91 8.32 -2.80
CA GLN A 30 -4.60 9.47 -1.96
C GLN A 30 -3.09 9.76 -1.93
N PRO A 31 -2.54 10.42 -2.96
CA PRO A 31 -1.09 10.72 -3.06
C PRO A 31 -0.53 11.56 -1.91
N ALA A 32 -1.39 12.30 -1.20
CA ALA A 32 -1.02 13.06 -0.01
C ALA A 32 -0.38 12.21 1.10
N PHE A 33 -0.63 10.89 1.17
CA PHE A 33 0.05 10.00 2.10
C PHE A 33 1.55 9.84 1.84
N LEU A 34 2.00 10.19 0.64
CA LEU A 34 3.41 10.25 0.25
C LEU A 34 3.96 11.69 0.27
N GLY A 35 3.17 12.66 0.72
CA GLY A 35 3.53 14.08 0.65
C GLY A 35 3.51 14.66 -0.77
N LEU A 36 2.81 14.00 -1.70
CA LEU A 36 2.70 14.44 -3.09
C LEU A 36 1.41 15.25 -3.30
N GLU A 37 1.55 16.41 -3.93
CA GLU A 37 0.42 17.21 -4.42
C GLU A 37 0.01 16.74 -5.82
N ALA A 38 -0.54 15.52 -5.89
CA ALA A 38 -1.04 14.91 -7.12
C ALA A 38 -2.47 14.40 -6.94
N ALA A 39 -3.22 14.35 -8.04
CA ALA A 39 -4.56 13.77 -8.08
C ALA A 39 -4.49 12.24 -8.02
N GLY A 40 -5.50 11.61 -7.41
CA GLY A 40 -5.59 10.16 -7.37
C GLY A 40 -5.83 9.55 -8.76
N ILE A 41 -5.51 8.26 -8.94
CA ILE A 41 -5.70 7.59 -10.24
C ILE A 41 -7.17 7.58 -10.71
N HIS A 42 -8.11 7.57 -9.76
CA HIS A 42 -9.54 7.59 -10.02
C HIS A 42 -10.01 8.94 -10.61
N GLU A 43 -9.42 10.05 -10.17
CA GLU A 43 -9.67 11.39 -10.75
C GLU A 43 -8.94 11.57 -12.08
N THR A 44 -7.74 10.99 -12.20
CA THR A 44 -6.90 11.12 -13.39
C THR A 44 -7.46 10.34 -14.59
N THR A 45 -8.12 9.20 -14.36
CA THR A 45 -8.70 8.36 -15.43
C THR A 45 -10.04 8.90 -15.96
N TYR A 46 -10.75 9.69 -15.14
CA TYR A 46 -12.04 10.28 -15.53
C TYR A 46 -11.89 11.48 -16.49
N LYS A 47 -10.74 12.16 -16.44
CA LYS A 47 -10.46 13.38 -17.21
C LYS A 47 -10.05 13.11 -18.65
#